data_AF-A0A7S0VQH7-F1
#
_entry.id   AF-A0A7S0VQH7-F1
#
_cell.length_a   1.000
_cell.length_b   1.000
_cell.length_c   1.000
_cell.angle_alpha   90.00
_cell.angle_beta   90.00
_cell.angle_gamma   90.00
#
_symmetry.space_group_name_H-M   'P 1'
#
loop_
_entity.id
_entity.type
_entity.pdbx_description
1 polymer ?
#
loop_
_entity_poly.entity_id
_entity_poly.type
_entity_poly.pdbx_seq_one_letter_code
_entity_poly.pdbx_strand_id
1 'polypeptide(L)'
;DGLLSFEGLSVDRSGTGFAIQFEATVGTTGSNTLLNVTRSFDIDFGLPYRLSIQAETNPEGAVPGSTLVQQPVILVQDVLGNTVSDQSGVVLVTAQLLEGGVPSAKA
;
A
#
# COMPACT_ATOMS: atom_id res chain seq x y z
N ASP A 1 -1.40 43.44 -2.59
CA ASP A 1 -2.05 42.13 -2.39
C ASP A 1 -1.02 41.03 -2.56
N GLY A 2 -0.99 40.06 -1.64
CA GLY A 2 -0.07 38.93 -1.71
C GLY A 2 -0.76 37.70 -2.28
N LEU A 3 -0.19 37.09 -3.31
CA LEU A 3 -0.60 35.80 -3.85
C LEU A 3 0.48 34.77 -3.53
N LEU A 4 0.09 33.66 -2.91
CA LEU A 4 0.95 32.51 -2.67
C LEU A 4 0.41 31.33 -3.47
N SER A 5 1.29 30.63 -4.17
CA SER A 5 0.95 29.43 -4.93
C SER A 5 1.92 28.31 -4.55
N PHE A 6 1.39 27.09 -4.51
CA PHE A 6 2.17 25.87 -4.37
C PHE A 6 2.09 25.13 -5.70
N GLU A 7 3.25 24.89 -6.32
CA GLU A 7 3.36 24.08 -7.52
C GLU A 7 4.04 22.75 -7.19
N GLY A 8 3.70 21.69 -7.93
CA GLY A 8 4.34 20.38 -7.78
C GLY A 8 3.93 19.58 -6.54
N LEU A 9 2.81 19.91 -5.89
CA LEU A 9 2.24 19.05 -4.84
C LEU A 9 1.92 17.67 -5.43
N SER A 10 2.43 16.62 -4.80
CA SER A 10 2.27 15.23 -5.25
C SER A 10 1.99 14.30 -4.07
N VAL A 11 1.21 13.26 -4.33
CA VAL A 11 0.90 12.17 -3.40
C VAL A 11 1.02 10.88 -4.18
N ASP A 12 2.02 10.07 -3.85
CA ASP A 12 2.30 8.81 -4.56
C ASP A 12 1.49 7.62 -4.02
N ARG A 13 0.87 7.79 -2.85
CA ARG A 13 0.17 6.71 -2.16
C ARG A 13 -1.32 6.74 -2.49
N SER A 14 -1.84 5.63 -3.00
CA SER A 14 -3.28 5.43 -3.18
C SER A 14 -4.01 5.40 -1.84
N GLY A 15 -5.23 5.89 -1.80
CA GLY A 15 -6.06 5.89 -0.62
C GLY A 15 -7.21 6.88 -0.73
N THR A 16 -8.07 6.87 0.27
CA THR A 16 -9.25 7.74 0.33
C THR A 16 -9.12 8.78 1.43
N GLY A 17 -9.72 9.94 1.25
CA GLY A 17 -9.87 10.92 2.33
C GLY A 17 -8.66 11.83 2.56
N PHE A 18 -7.76 11.97 1.59
CA PHE A 18 -6.66 12.92 1.68
C PHE A 18 -7.18 14.35 1.74
N ALA A 19 -6.53 15.20 2.53
CA ALA A 19 -6.79 16.63 2.56
C ALA A 19 -5.49 17.39 2.78
N ILE A 20 -5.39 18.61 2.24
CA ILE A 20 -4.22 19.47 2.42
C ILE A 20 -4.58 20.54 3.43
N GLN A 21 -3.79 20.63 4.51
CA GLN A 21 -3.88 21.66 5.52
C GLN A 21 -2.92 22.80 5.17
N PHE A 22 -3.42 24.03 5.21
CA PHE A 22 -2.64 25.24 5.01
C PHE A 22 -2.53 25.99 6.33
N GLU A 23 -1.31 26.30 6.74
CA GLU A 23 -1.01 27.10 7.93
C GLU A 23 -0.13 28.29 7.54
N ALA A 24 -0.26 29.38 8.27
CA ALA A 24 0.64 30.53 8.17
C ALA A 24 1.26 30.85 9.54
N THR A 25 2.56 31.15 9.52
CA THR A 25 3.27 31.73 10.65
C THR A 25 3.43 33.22 10.43
N VAL A 26 2.99 34.05 11.37
CA VAL A 26 3.13 35.51 11.29
C VAL A 26 4.20 35.96 12.30
N GLY A 27 5.28 36.57 11.80
CA GLY A 27 6.42 37.01 12.62
C GLY A 27 7.43 35.91 12.96
N THR A 28 8.58 36.28 13.54
CA THR A 28 9.72 35.36 13.80
C THR A 28 9.55 34.49 15.05
N THR A 29 8.51 34.74 15.85
CA THR A 29 8.18 34.04 17.09
C THR A 29 6.74 33.49 17.10
N GLY A 30 6.08 33.49 15.94
CA GLY A 30 4.63 33.30 15.82
C GLY A 30 4.14 31.87 16.00
N SER A 31 2.99 31.72 16.66
CA SER A 31 2.17 30.51 16.61
C SER A 31 1.66 30.29 15.18
N ASN A 32 1.66 29.04 14.71
CA ASN A 32 1.01 28.70 13.45
C ASN A 32 -0.49 28.98 13.56
N THR A 33 -1.04 29.67 12.57
CA THR A 33 -2.47 29.89 12.40
C THR A 33 -2.95 28.99 11.27
N LEU A 34 -3.91 28.10 11.58
CA LEU A 34 -4.61 27.32 10.58
C LEU A 34 -5.39 28.26 9.65
N LEU A 35 -5.09 28.21 8.36
CA LEU A 35 -5.79 28.99 7.35
C LEU A 35 -6.98 28.21 6.79
N ASN A 36 -6.74 26.97 6.35
CA ASN A 36 -7.76 26.16 5.70
C ASN A 36 -7.37 24.67 5.67
N VAL A 37 -8.37 23.81 5.49
CA VAL A 37 -8.19 22.41 5.08
C VAL A 37 -9.00 22.20 3.81
N THR A 38 -8.44 21.57 2.78
CA THR A 38 -9.20 21.27 1.56
C THR A 38 -10.35 20.31 1.85
N ARG A 39 -11.29 20.21 0.92
CA ARG A 39 -12.18 19.04 0.90
C ARG A 39 -11.34 17.77 0.72
N SER A 40 -11.88 16.65 1.21
CA SER A 40 -11.25 15.36 0.99
C SER A 40 -11.21 15.02 -0.49
N PHE A 41 -10.15 14.37 -0.91
CA PHE A 41 -9.99 13.77 -2.24
C PHE A 41 -9.34 12.39 -2.10
N ASP A 42 -9.56 11.57 -3.12
CA ASP A 42 -9.03 10.22 -3.19
C ASP A 42 -7.90 10.17 -4.23
N ILE A 43 -6.95 9.26 -4.03
CA ILE A 43 -5.88 8.95 -4.97
C ILE A 43 -6.05 7.47 -5.34
N ASP A 44 -6.30 7.21 -6.61
CA ASP A 44 -6.36 5.85 -7.13
C ASP A 44 -4.96 5.26 -7.34
N PHE A 45 -4.89 3.94 -7.38
CA PHE A 45 -3.70 3.22 -7.80
C PHE A 45 -3.45 3.41 -9.31
N GLY A 46 -2.20 3.29 -9.72
CA GLY A 46 -1.80 3.32 -11.12
C GLY A 46 -2.03 1.99 -11.84
N LEU A 47 -1.49 1.90 -13.06
CA LEU A 47 -1.51 0.67 -13.84
C LEU A 47 -0.72 -0.45 -13.15
N PRO A 48 -1.15 -1.73 -13.29
CA PRO A 48 -0.39 -2.89 -12.83
C PRO A 48 1.03 -2.90 -13.35
N TYR A 49 1.98 -3.16 -12.46
CA TYR A 49 3.40 -3.16 -12.79
C TYR A 49 4.14 -4.38 -12.26
N ARG A 50 3.85 -4.84 -11.04
CA ARG A 50 4.55 -5.97 -10.41
C ARG A 50 3.68 -6.77 -9.47
N LEU A 51 4.17 -7.96 -9.12
CA LEU A 51 3.65 -8.76 -8.01
C LEU A 51 4.55 -8.58 -6.78
N SER A 52 3.97 -8.57 -5.60
CA SER A 52 4.69 -8.59 -4.33
C SER A 52 4.01 -9.53 -3.33
N ILE A 53 4.79 -10.09 -2.40
CA ILE A 53 4.24 -10.81 -1.25
C ILE A 53 4.00 -9.77 -0.15
N GLN A 54 2.81 -9.79 0.45
CA GLN A 54 2.50 -8.92 1.57
C GLN A 54 3.34 -9.33 2.79
N ALA A 55 4.13 -8.39 3.33
CA ALA A 55 5.12 -8.68 4.37
C ALA A 55 4.52 -9.29 5.65
N GLU A 56 3.30 -8.89 6.00
CA GLU A 56 2.59 -9.36 7.21
C GLU A 56 1.92 -10.72 7.05
N THR A 57 2.02 -11.36 5.87
CA THR A 57 1.36 -12.64 5.59
C THR A 57 2.36 -13.73 5.27
N ASN A 58 3.53 -13.73 5.94
CA ASN A 58 4.49 -14.81 5.75
C ASN A 58 3.86 -16.17 6.14
N PRO A 59 4.16 -17.25 5.40
CA PRO A 59 3.75 -18.60 5.78
C PRO A 59 4.23 -18.96 7.19
N GLU A 60 3.32 -19.21 8.12
CA GLU A 60 3.67 -19.59 9.49
C GLU A 60 2.73 -20.68 10.04
N GLY A 61 3.35 -21.63 10.76
CA GLY A 61 2.67 -22.60 11.61
C GLY A 61 1.84 -23.65 10.86
N ALA A 62 2.08 -24.93 11.12
CA ALA A 62 1.14 -26.00 10.82
C ALA A 62 1.51 -27.24 11.63
N VAL A 63 0.52 -28.05 11.96
CA VAL A 63 0.79 -29.46 12.29
C VAL A 63 0.90 -30.26 10.98
N PRO A 64 1.72 -31.32 10.92
CA PRO A 64 1.82 -32.15 9.73
C PRO A 64 0.44 -32.62 9.23
N GLY A 65 0.20 -32.46 7.93
CA GLY A 65 -1.07 -32.85 7.29
C GLY A 65 -2.22 -31.83 7.40
N SER A 66 -1.96 -30.63 7.93
CA SER A 66 -2.91 -29.52 8.00
C SER A 66 -2.47 -28.31 7.17
N THR A 67 -3.40 -27.39 6.89
CA THR A 67 -3.11 -26.10 6.26
C THR A 67 -2.23 -25.23 7.17
N LEU A 68 -1.42 -24.35 6.57
CA LEU A 68 -0.73 -23.30 7.32
C LEU A 68 -1.73 -22.40 8.03
N VAL A 69 -1.39 -22.01 9.26
CA VAL A 69 -2.17 -21.08 10.08
C VAL A 69 -2.16 -19.69 9.41
N GLN A 70 -1.00 -19.27 8.92
CA GLN A 70 -0.87 -18.05 8.12
C GLN A 70 -0.54 -18.41 6.67
N GLN A 71 -1.34 -17.87 5.74
CA GLN A 71 -1.19 -18.08 4.30
C GLN A 71 -0.54 -16.84 3.65
N PRO A 72 0.32 -17.03 2.63
CA PRO A 72 0.88 -15.93 1.86
C PRO A 72 -0.19 -15.21 1.04
N VAL A 73 -0.08 -13.89 0.97
CA VAL A 73 -0.92 -13.04 0.11
C VAL A 73 -0.05 -12.39 -0.95
N ILE A 74 -0.44 -12.59 -2.22
CA ILE A 74 0.17 -11.91 -3.36
C ILE A 74 -0.64 -10.64 -3.66
N LEU A 75 0.06 -9.53 -3.77
CA LEU A 75 -0.50 -8.24 -4.18
C LEU A 75 -0.09 -7.95 -5.62
N VAL A 76 -1.01 -7.42 -6.41
CA VAL A 76 -0.68 -6.72 -7.66
C VAL A 76 -0.42 -5.26 -7.29
N GLN A 77 0.73 -4.73 -7.70
CA GLN A 77 1.13 -3.36 -7.39
C GLN A 77 1.43 -2.55 -8.65
N ASP A 78 1.17 -1.25 -8.58
CA ASP A 78 1.66 -0.28 -9.56
C ASP A 78 3.18 0.01 -9.38
N VAL A 79 3.72 0.91 -10.21
CA VAL A 79 5.14 1.27 -10.19
C VAL A 79 5.57 1.96 -8.88
N LEU A 80 4.63 2.58 -8.16
CA LEU A 80 4.86 3.28 -6.89
C LEU A 80 4.60 2.37 -5.67
N GLY A 81 4.11 1.16 -5.88
CA GLY A 81 3.86 0.16 -4.84
C GLY A 81 2.43 0.16 -4.28
N ASN A 82 1.49 0.88 -4.90
CA ASN A 82 0.09 0.85 -4.51
C ASN A 82 -0.59 -0.44 -4.94
N THR A 83 -1.44 -1.01 -4.11
CA THR A 83 -2.19 -2.23 -4.45
C THR A 83 -3.28 -1.91 -5.47
N VAL A 84 -3.22 -2.58 -6.61
CA VAL A 84 -4.21 -2.47 -7.68
C VAL A 84 -5.33 -3.47 -7.43
N SER A 85 -6.52 -2.99 -7.06
CA SER A 85 -7.61 -3.84 -6.56
C SER A 85 -8.66 -4.24 -7.60
N ASP A 86 -8.62 -3.66 -8.81
CA ASP A 86 -9.58 -3.88 -9.89
C ASP A 86 -9.10 -4.87 -10.97
N GLN A 87 -8.09 -5.67 -10.63
CA GLN A 87 -7.45 -6.57 -11.57
C GLN A 87 -8.38 -7.70 -12.01
N SER A 88 -8.70 -7.72 -13.31
CA SER A 88 -9.57 -8.72 -13.94
C SER A 88 -8.81 -9.74 -14.81
N GLY A 89 -7.48 -9.62 -14.90
CA GLY A 89 -6.63 -10.52 -15.67
C GLY A 89 -6.30 -11.83 -14.92
N VAL A 90 -5.85 -12.85 -15.68
CA VAL A 90 -5.31 -14.08 -15.11
C VAL A 90 -3.84 -13.85 -14.75
N VAL A 91 -3.49 -14.02 -13.47
CA VAL A 91 -2.10 -14.02 -13.00
C VAL A 91 -1.71 -15.46 -12.63
N LEU A 92 -0.67 -15.99 -13.28
CA LEU A 92 -0.11 -17.30 -12.95
C LEU A 92 1.01 -17.14 -11.93
N VAL A 93 0.86 -17.76 -10.77
CA VAL A 93 1.86 -17.78 -9.70
C VAL A 93 2.12 -19.23 -9.28
N THR A 94 3.39 -19.58 -9.09
CA THR A 94 3.80 -20.90 -8.60
C THR A 94 4.47 -20.76 -7.24
N ALA A 95 4.24 -21.72 -6.35
CA ALA A 95 4.95 -21.83 -5.07
C ALA A 95 5.64 -23.20 -4.98
N GLN A 96 6.83 -23.22 -4.39
CA GLN A 96 7.63 -24.44 -4.19
C GLN A 96 8.10 -24.50 -2.75
N LEU A 97 7.99 -25.68 -2.13
CA LEU A 97 8.66 -25.96 -0.87
C LEU A 97 10.14 -26.25 -1.15
N LEU A 98 11.05 -25.46 -0.59
CA LEU A 98 12.48 -25.72 -0.63
C LEU A 98 12.81 -26.59 0.59
N GLU A 99 13.09 -27.87 0.39
CA GLU A 99 13.13 -28.87 1.47
C GLU A 99 14.19 -28.61 2.55
N GLY A 100 13.78 -28.85 3.80
CA GLY A 100 14.63 -29.33 4.90
C GLY A 100 13.99 -30.50 5.69
N GLY A 101 12.81 -30.96 5.30
CA GLY A 101 12.07 -32.04 5.94
C GLY A 101 11.19 -32.75 4.93
N VAL A 102 11.20 -34.08 4.95
CA VAL A 102 10.49 -34.94 3.98
C VAL A 102 8.98 -34.67 4.08
N PRO A 103 8.30 -34.26 3.00
CA PRO A 103 6.86 -34.12 3.02
C PRO A 103 6.21 -35.50 3.18
N SER A 104 5.49 -35.72 4.28
CA SER A 104 4.60 -36.86 4.41
C SER A 104 3.40 -36.65 3.48
N ALA A 105 3.36 -37.38 2.36
CA ALA A 105 2.22 -37.39 1.46
C ALA A 105 0.97 -37.85 2.21
N LYS A 106 -0.12 -37.09 2.10
CA LYS A 106 -1.45 -37.53 2.53
C LYS A 106 -2.18 -38.09 1.32
N ALA A 107 -2.62 -39.34 1.43
CA ALA A 107 -3.56 -39.99 0.52
C ALA A 107 -4.95 -39.35 0.60
#